data_AF-A0A850BLT1-F1
#
_entry.id   AF-A0A850BLT1-F1
#
_cell.length_a   1.000
_cell.length_b   1.000
_cell.length_c   1.000
_cell.angle_alpha   90.00
_cell.angle_beta   90.00
_cell.angle_gamma   90.00
#
_symmetry.space_group_name_H-M   'P 1'
#
loop_
_entity.id
_entity.type
_entity.pdbx_description
1 polymer ?
#
loop_
_entity_poly.entity_id
_entity_poly.type
_entity_poly.pdbx_seq_one_letter_code
_entity_poly.pdbx_strand_id
1 'polypeptide(L)'
;MRRTWLMISFGAALVAVSSPSRADDFAPGSVIVPMDTTYQDMGMFKAYGLVYELLRQGVPVRWSIAPNKLAGAADFVASGQDHLTQASVVDHGYRGGPWIIDSASAPQALPIIDAWQAQYPETAVHIATQAFTAPVAKRLVAAPKVAMFADGNQKIARGYLAAAKIPDSTLDYTWPDASPDMLTVAEVTGTDAANNDGALFDKDGHPRYCQFMSMHWGVNDAVNNPGVVAEVRQYLKFPTHFFAECQAVNAFENHAVHGHFLTPNGFLVASQPNSIQVLTPDSPFAQLDGPFKTVGGSEPAYMLPAGDSYIAGGVTLITEAGAAAGTHDLWMTGYLDGACSSSTTTCMDLGKVSYLGGHEYKTAVPISQNGDSQGTRLFLNSLFDSECATDVGVPVLSVDASAPAFTLIPEITFTLSTTNTMGSVALDAVLSDAVPPGATFVSASDGGVEAGGVVSFNLENLGKGETKSVNYTVSLSAPGSYKNSATLNYKVGITSFSKMSNMTETLYDPNGQGGAGGGGGGSSSGGAGGVGCSGSSTGGSGGSAS
;
A
#
# COMPACT_ATOMS: atom_id res chain seq x y z
N MET A 1 47.10 -39.26 24.17
CA MET A 1 46.99 -37.80 24.02
C MET A 1 46.12 -37.49 22.80
N ARG A 2 44.84 -37.17 22.99
CA ARG A 2 43.99 -36.54 21.96
C ARG A 2 43.33 -35.34 22.63
N ARG A 3 43.66 -34.15 22.12
CA ARG A 3 43.19 -32.85 22.63
C ARG A 3 41.81 -32.56 22.05
N THR A 4 40.83 -32.41 22.92
CA THR A 4 39.49 -31.89 22.62
C THR A 4 39.61 -30.40 22.31
N TRP A 5 39.13 -29.96 21.15
CA TRP A 5 38.97 -28.54 20.84
C TRP A 5 37.52 -28.14 21.10
N LEU A 6 37.32 -27.28 22.09
CA LEU A 6 36.05 -26.61 22.36
C LEU A 6 35.96 -25.42 21.39
N MET A 7 35.07 -25.45 20.40
CA MET A 7 34.74 -24.26 19.62
C MET A 7 33.72 -23.43 20.41
N ILE A 8 34.17 -22.28 20.92
CA ILE A 8 33.31 -21.25 21.48
C ILE A 8 32.90 -20.34 20.32
N SER A 9 31.65 -20.45 19.87
CA SER A 9 31.06 -19.51 18.92
C SER A 9 30.64 -18.24 19.66
N PHE A 10 31.36 -17.14 19.45
CA PHE A 10 30.90 -15.80 19.83
C PHE A 10 29.79 -15.38 18.87
N GLY A 11 28.54 -15.38 19.36
CA GLY A 11 27.44 -14.73 18.67
C GLY A 11 27.63 -13.22 18.69
N ALA A 12 27.92 -12.62 17.55
CA ALA A 12 27.80 -11.18 17.37
C ALA A 12 26.31 -10.85 17.29
N ALA A 13 25.75 -10.31 18.36
CA ALA A 13 24.44 -9.67 18.31
C ALA A 13 24.55 -8.46 17.37
N LEU A 14 24.03 -8.58 16.15
CA LEU A 14 23.76 -7.42 15.30
C LEU A 14 22.68 -6.61 16.03
N VAL A 15 23.09 -5.52 16.68
CA VAL A 15 22.16 -4.46 17.06
C VAL A 15 21.68 -3.86 15.74
N ALA A 16 20.44 -4.17 15.36
CA ALA A 16 19.76 -3.50 14.26
C ALA A 16 19.59 -2.03 14.64
N VAL A 17 20.47 -1.18 14.12
CA VAL A 17 20.27 0.28 14.18
C VAL A 17 19.16 0.57 13.19
N SER A 18 17.98 0.96 13.69
CA SER A 18 16.90 1.46 12.85
C SER A 18 17.39 2.68 12.10
N SER A 19 17.39 2.61 10.76
CA SER A 19 17.56 3.79 9.93
C SER A 19 16.49 4.81 10.32
N PRO A 20 16.82 6.08 10.59
CA PRO A 20 15.80 7.09 10.86
C PRO A 20 14.87 7.18 9.65
N SER A 21 13.56 7.26 9.90
CA SER A 21 12.59 7.55 8.84
C SER A 21 13.02 8.82 8.12
N ARG A 22 13.08 8.76 6.79
CA ARG A 22 13.50 9.90 5.99
C ARG A 22 12.40 10.96 6.09
N ALA A 23 12.71 12.08 6.72
CA ALA A 23 11.85 13.25 6.63
C ALA A 23 11.85 13.75 5.17
N ASP A 24 10.68 14.13 4.69
CA ASP A 24 10.50 14.75 3.39
C ASP A 24 10.32 16.26 3.58
N ASP A 25 10.82 17.04 2.62
CA ASP A 25 10.60 18.48 2.54
C ASP A 25 9.39 18.75 1.63
N PHE A 26 8.48 19.59 2.12
CA PHE A 26 7.25 19.97 1.45
C PHE A 26 7.26 21.45 1.12
N ALA A 27 7.01 21.79 -0.15
CA ALA A 27 6.94 23.18 -0.60
C ALA A 27 5.60 23.85 -0.21
N PRO A 28 5.52 25.19 -0.19
CA PRO A 28 4.24 25.90 -0.09
C PRO A 28 3.25 25.39 -1.14
N GLY A 29 1.98 25.35 -0.79
CA GLY A 29 0.92 24.75 -1.62
C GLY A 29 0.74 23.25 -1.40
N SER A 30 1.58 22.60 -0.59
CA SER A 30 1.30 21.23 -0.13
C SER A 30 0.03 21.21 0.73
N VAL A 31 -0.77 20.15 0.57
CA VAL A 31 -2.06 19.99 1.24
C VAL A 31 -1.87 19.12 2.47
N ILE A 32 -2.51 19.47 3.59
CA ILE A 32 -2.47 18.73 4.84
C ILE A 32 -3.90 18.39 5.25
N VAL A 33 -4.20 17.11 5.44
CA VAL A 33 -5.43 16.65 6.11
C VAL A 33 -5.09 16.44 7.59
N PRO A 34 -5.48 17.36 8.50
CA PRO A 34 -5.20 17.20 9.92
C PRO A 34 -5.95 15.99 10.48
N MET A 35 -5.36 15.34 11.49
CA MET A 35 -5.95 14.18 12.18
C MET A 35 -6.00 14.40 13.71
N ASP A 36 -5.85 15.64 14.15
CA ASP A 36 -5.96 16.05 15.54
C ASP A 36 -7.37 16.56 15.88
N THR A 37 -7.69 16.56 17.16
CA THR A 37 -8.97 17.04 17.70
C THR A 37 -9.11 18.57 17.67
N THR A 38 -8.08 19.32 17.26
CA THR A 38 -8.19 20.78 17.11
C THR A 38 -8.92 21.13 15.82
N TYR A 39 -8.57 20.47 14.71
CA TYR A 39 -9.15 20.78 13.39
C TYR A 39 -10.08 19.69 12.85
N GLN A 40 -9.87 18.42 13.25
CA GLN A 40 -10.59 17.28 12.65
C GLN A 40 -11.60 16.64 13.61
N ASP A 41 -11.98 17.29 14.70
CA ASP A 41 -12.82 16.70 15.76
C ASP A 41 -14.17 16.18 15.25
N MET A 42 -14.80 16.97 14.37
CA MET A 42 -16.09 16.64 13.74
C MET A 42 -15.93 15.79 12.48
N GLY A 43 -14.86 16.02 11.71
CA GLY A 43 -14.62 15.34 10.44
C GLY A 43 -13.76 14.08 10.54
N MET A 44 -13.46 13.57 11.74
CA MET A 44 -12.44 12.53 11.95
C MET A 44 -12.60 11.32 11.03
N PHE A 45 -13.81 10.76 10.96
CA PHE A 45 -14.06 9.59 10.11
C PHE A 45 -14.08 9.95 8.63
N LYS A 46 -14.66 11.11 8.27
CA LYS A 46 -14.71 11.58 6.87
C LYS A 46 -13.31 11.91 6.31
N ALA A 47 -12.33 12.20 7.15
CA ALA A 47 -10.94 12.36 6.72
C ALA A 47 -10.38 11.06 6.09
N TYR A 48 -10.66 9.89 6.68
CA TYR A 48 -10.26 8.61 6.09
C TYR A 48 -10.95 8.36 4.75
N GLY A 49 -12.23 8.74 4.62
CA GLY A 49 -12.94 8.70 3.34
C GLY A 49 -12.31 9.59 2.28
N LEU A 50 -11.95 10.81 2.63
CA LEU A 50 -11.25 11.73 1.73
C LEU A 50 -9.91 11.13 1.26
N VAL A 51 -9.11 10.58 2.18
CA VAL A 51 -7.84 9.93 1.84
C VAL A 51 -8.06 8.72 0.93
N TYR A 52 -9.06 7.90 1.21
CA TYR A 52 -9.44 6.78 0.36
C TYR A 52 -9.82 7.24 -1.06
N GLU A 53 -10.63 8.30 -1.15
CA GLU A 53 -11.10 8.86 -2.42
C GLU A 53 -9.95 9.48 -3.25
N LEU A 54 -9.03 10.19 -2.59
CA LEU A 54 -7.81 10.70 -3.22
C LEU A 54 -6.97 9.56 -3.81
N LEU A 55 -6.71 8.51 -3.03
CA LEU A 55 -5.93 7.36 -3.47
C LEU A 55 -6.62 6.61 -4.61
N ARG A 56 -7.94 6.42 -4.54
CA ARG A 56 -8.74 5.76 -5.58
C ARG A 56 -8.63 6.48 -6.93
N GLN A 57 -8.50 7.81 -6.90
CA GLN A 57 -8.32 8.64 -8.08
C GLN A 57 -6.83 8.90 -8.42
N GLY A 58 -5.91 8.12 -7.84
CA GLY A 58 -4.49 8.13 -8.17
C GLY A 58 -3.71 9.32 -7.62
N VAL A 59 -4.17 9.96 -6.54
CA VAL A 59 -3.42 11.01 -5.83
C VAL A 59 -2.58 10.38 -4.71
N PRO A 60 -1.23 10.44 -4.77
CA PRO A 60 -0.37 9.91 -3.72
C PRO A 60 -0.42 10.72 -2.42
N VAL A 61 -0.47 10.03 -1.28
CA VAL A 61 -0.61 10.61 0.06
C VAL A 61 0.56 10.16 0.95
N ARG A 62 1.15 11.08 1.72
CA ARG A 62 2.19 10.77 2.73
C ARG A 62 1.52 10.70 4.09
N TRP A 63 1.65 9.57 4.77
CA TRP A 63 1.26 9.44 6.17
C TRP A 63 2.40 9.92 7.05
N SER A 64 2.21 11.07 7.70
CA SER A 64 3.26 11.69 8.50
C SER A 64 3.14 11.27 9.95
N ILE A 65 4.16 10.56 10.46
CA ILE A 65 4.21 10.14 11.86
C ILE A 65 5.64 10.34 12.37
N ALA A 66 5.79 11.08 13.47
CA ALA A 66 7.10 11.29 14.07
C ALA A 66 7.60 10.01 14.76
N PRO A 67 8.81 9.53 14.43
CA PRO A 67 9.38 8.35 15.06
C PRO A 67 9.70 8.63 16.54
N ASN A 68 9.49 7.65 17.40
CA ASN A 68 9.74 7.72 18.85
C ASN A 68 8.98 8.85 19.58
N LYS A 69 7.89 9.36 19.00
CA LYS A 69 7.09 10.40 19.65
C LYS A 69 6.44 9.88 20.92
N LEU A 70 6.06 10.78 21.82
CA LEU A 70 5.16 10.42 22.93
C LEU A 70 3.70 10.44 22.46
N ALA A 71 2.83 9.69 23.12
CA ALA A 71 1.39 9.75 22.85
C ALA A 71 0.88 11.19 23.00
N GLY A 72 0.14 11.67 21.99
CA GLY A 72 -0.35 13.05 21.93
C GLY A 72 0.70 14.12 21.58
N ALA A 73 1.95 13.75 21.26
CA ALA A 73 2.92 14.69 20.72
C ALA A 73 2.67 14.99 19.23
N ALA A 74 3.14 16.16 18.77
CA ALA A 74 3.07 16.56 17.36
C ALA A 74 3.95 15.69 16.47
N ASP A 75 3.45 15.40 15.27
CA ASP A 75 4.15 14.71 14.19
C ASP A 75 5.04 15.66 13.39
N PHE A 76 4.58 16.90 13.20
CA PHE A 76 5.35 18.02 12.63
C PHE A 76 4.65 19.34 12.96
N VAL A 77 5.34 20.45 12.63
CA VAL A 77 4.80 21.81 12.75
C VAL A 77 4.75 22.45 11.37
N ALA A 78 3.63 23.07 11.02
CA ALA A 78 3.50 23.83 9.78
C ALA A 78 2.51 25.01 9.90
N SER A 79 2.71 26.00 9.04
CA SER A 79 1.82 27.15 8.86
C SER A 79 1.07 27.03 7.54
N GLY A 80 -0.19 27.47 7.53
CA GLY A 80 -1.10 27.30 6.39
C GLY A 80 -2.38 28.12 6.50
N GLN A 81 -3.36 27.75 5.69
CA GLN A 81 -4.73 28.24 5.79
C GLN A 81 -5.68 27.06 5.58
N ASP A 82 -6.81 27.06 6.29
CA ASP A 82 -7.88 26.12 6.00
C ASP A 82 -8.46 26.38 4.61
N HIS A 83 -8.55 25.33 3.80
CA HIS A 83 -8.91 25.40 2.38
C HIS A 83 -10.34 25.89 2.17
N LEU A 84 -11.28 25.45 3.02
CA LEU A 84 -12.68 25.81 2.87
C LEU A 84 -13.00 27.19 3.45
N THR A 85 -12.52 27.47 4.66
CA THR A 85 -12.87 28.67 5.43
C THR A 85 -11.87 29.82 5.25
N GLN A 86 -10.69 29.54 4.70
CA GLN A 86 -9.57 30.47 4.56
C GLN A 86 -9.03 30.97 5.91
N ALA A 87 -9.38 30.31 7.01
CA ALA A 87 -8.87 30.64 8.34
C ALA A 87 -7.36 30.37 8.42
N SER A 88 -6.60 31.30 9.01
CA SER A 88 -5.14 31.13 9.16
C SER A 88 -4.80 30.04 10.17
N VAL A 89 -3.79 29.24 9.83
CA VAL A 89 -3.19 28.21 10.69
C VAL A 89 -1.73 28.61 10.88
N VAL A 90 -1.34 28.97 12.10
CA VAL A 90 0.00 29.52 12.37
C VAL A 90 0.74 28.58 13.30
N ASP A 91 1.89 28.07 12.83
CA ASP A 91 2.82 27.21 13.55
C ASP A 91 2.11 26.10 14.35
N HIS A 92 1.16 25.44 13.70
CA HIS A 92 0.35 24.41 14.33
C HIS A 92 1.12 23.09 14.41
N GLY A 93 1.17 22.50 15.60
CA GLY A 93 1.69 21.16 15.82
C GLY A 93 0.63 20.10 15.50
N TYR A 94 0.66 19.57 14.28
CA TYR A 94 -0.26 18.54 13.81
C TYR A 94 0.00 17.23 14.56
N ARG A 95 -1.06 16.59 15.07
CA ARG A 95 -0.99 15.35 15.86
C ARG A 95 -1.83 14.24 15.23
N GLY A 96 -1.63 13.02 15.71
CA GLY A 96 -2.48 11.88 15.39
C GLY A 96 -2.27 11.33 13.97
N GLY A 97 -1.08 11.50 13.39
CA GLY A 97 -0.76 10.95 12.08
C GLY A 97 -1.47 11.68 10.93
N PRO A 98 -1.28 13.00 10.77
CA PRO A 98 -1.81 13.76 9.64
C PRO A 98 -1.34 13.22 8.28
N TRP A 99 -2.14 13.51 7.25
CA TRP A 99 -1.86 13.13 5.86
C TRP A 99 -1.40 14.34 5.06
N ILE A 100 -0.40 14.15 4.19
CA ILE A 100 0.17 15.23 3.36
C ILE A 100 0.10 14.85 1.88
N ILE A 101 -0.42 15.74 1.06
CA ILE A 101 -0.31 15.68 -0.40
C ILE A 101 0.72 16.72 -0.83
N ASP A 102 1.73 16.28 -1.58
CA ASP A 102 2.76 17.17 -2.09
C ASP A 102 2.16 18.23 -3.02
N SER A 103 2.70 19.45 -2.96
CA SER A 103 2.37 20.55 -3.87
C SER A 103 2.30 20.15 -5.36
N ALA A 104 3.15 19.22 -5.81
CA ALA A 104 3.13 18.72 -7.20
C ALA A 104 1.86 17.92 -7.54
N SER A 105 1.22 17.29 -6.56
CA SER A 105 -0.03 16.55 -6.70
C SER A 105 -1.27 17.36 -6.30
N ALA A 106 -1.09 18.55 -5.70
CA ALA A 106 -2.18 19.41 -5.28
C ALA A 106 -3.16 19.78 -6.43
N PRO A 107 -2.72 20.08 -7.67
CA PRO A 107 -3.64 20.36 -8.77
C PRO A 107 -4.62 19.23 -9.10
N GLN A 108 -4.21 17.97 -8.88
CA GLN A 108 -5.09 16.80 -9.03
C GLN A 108 -5.96 16.57 -7.79
N ALA A 109 -5.44 16.86 -6.59
CA ALA A 109 -6.12 16.65 -5.32
C ALA A 109 -7.25 17.64 -5.06
N LEU A 110 -7.03 18.94 -5.35
CA LEU A 110 -7.96 20.02 -4.95
C LEU A 110 -9.38 19.85 -5.52
N PRO A 111 -9.60 19.49 -6.80
CA PRO A 111 -10.96 19.25 -7.30
C PRO A 111 -11.69 18.11 -6.56
N ILE A 112 -10.96 17.08 -6.11
CA ILE A 112 -11.51 15.96 -5.32
C ILE A 112 -11.87 16.45 -3.92
N ILE A 113 -10.97 17.22 -3.29
CA ILE A 113 -11.18 17.83 -1.97
C ILE A 113 -12.38 18.78 -1.99
N ASP A 114 -12.51 19.64 -3.00
CA ASP A 114 -13.62 20.56 -3.16
C ASP A 114 -14.96 19.81 -3.25
N ALA A 115 -15.01 18.76 -4.09
CA ALA A 115 -16.20 17.93 -4.24
C ALA A 115 -16.55 17.18 -2.95
N TRP A 116 -15.54 16.75 -2.18
CA TRP A 116 -15.74 16.09 -0.88
C TRP A 116 -16.26 17.06 0.18
N GLN A 117 -15.60 18.20 0.36
CA GLN A 117 -15.98 19.22 1.35
C GLN A 117 -17.33 19.88 1.04
N ALA A 118 -17.76 19.91 -0.23
CA ALA A 118 -19.12 20.30 -0.58
C ALA A 118 -20.19 19.39 0.03
N GLN A 119 -19.88 18.11 0.28
CA GLN A 119 -20.78 17.14 0.91
C GLN A 119 -20.51 16.98 2.41
N TYR A 120 -19.25 17.10 2.83
CA TYR A 120 -18.79 16.86 4.19
C TYR A 120 -17.91 18.04 4.66
N PRO A 121 -18.51 19.24 4.86
CA PRO A 121 -17.77 20.47 5.17
C PRO A 121 -17.04 20.44 6.52
N GLU A 122 -17.37 19.47 7.39
CA GLU A 122 -16.64 19.20 8.63
C GLU A 122 -15.24 18.57 8.41
N THR A 123 -14.93 18.14 7.20
CA THR A 123 -13.62 17.56 6.86
C THR A 123 -12.61 18.68 6.64
N ALA A 124 -11.82 19.04 7.66
CA ALA A 124 -10.81 20.08 7.52
C ALA A 124 -9.67 19.65 6.58
N VAL A 125 -9.17 20.62 5.82
CA VAL A 125 -8.02 20.46 4.91
C VAL A 125 -7.28 21.78 4.90
N HIS A 126 -5.97 21.76 5.10
CA HIS A 126 -5.15 22.96 5.11
C HIS A 126 -4.22 23.01 3.90
N ILE A 127 -3.93 24.21 3.41
CA ILE A 127 -2.92 24.48 2.40
C ILE A 127 -1.73 25.16 3.07
N ALA A 128 -0.55 24.55 3.00
CA ALA A 128 0.66 25.10 3.58
C ALA A 128 1.05 26.42 2.90
N THR A 129 1.28 27.47 3.67
CA THR A 129 1.69 28.79 3.14
C THR A 129 3.21 28.97 3.15
N GLN A 130 3.92 28.08 3.83
CA GLN A 130 5.38 28.05 3.95
C GLN A 130 5.90 26.63 3.70
N ALA A 131 7.17 26.51 3.35
CA ALA A 131 7.82 25.22 3.29
C ALA A 131 7.96 24.63 4.70
N PHE A 132 7.88 23.30 4.82
CA PHE A 132 8.06 22.60 6.08
C PHE A 132 8.65 21.21 5.83
N THR A 133 9.21 20.62 6.88
CA THR A 133 9.76 19.26 6.85
C THR A 133 8.91 18.38 7.74
N ALA A 134 8.56 17.18 7.28
CA ALA A 134 7.79 16.24 8.08
C ALA A 134 8.28 14.79 7.92
N PRO A 135 8.31 14.00 9.02
CA PRO A 135 8.67 12.58 8.97
C PRO A 135 7.57 11.77 8.26
N VAL A 136 7.94 10.98 7.25
CA VAL A 136 6.98 10.16 6.50
C VAL A 136 7.12 8.70 6.91
N ALA A 137 6.07 8.15 7.52
CA ALA A 137 6.01 6.73 7.89
C ALA A 137 5.57 5.85 6.73
N LYS A 138 4.65 6.32 5.89
CA LYS A 138 4.21 5.63 4.67
C LYS A 138 3.93 6.58 3.52
N ARG A 139 4.15 6.08 2.31
CA ARG A 139 3.75 6.71 1.05
C ARG A 139 2.66 5.85 0.43
N LEU A 140 1.42 6.30 0.55
CA LEU A 140 0.25 5.65 0.00
C LEU A 140 0.05 6.09 -1.45
N VAL A 141 -0.21 5.13 -2.33
CA VAL A 141 -0.37 5.37 -3.78
C VAL A 141 -1.62 4.71 -4.36
N ALA A 142 -2.25 3.79 -3.63
CA ALA A 142 -3.45 3.10 -4.05
C ALA A 142 -4.45 2.94 -2.90
N ALA A 143 -5.74 3.04 -3.21
CA ALA A 143 -6.81 2.74 -2.27
C ALA A 143 -6.88 1.21 -2.04
N PRO A 144 -6.81 0.75 -0.77
CA PRO A 144 -6.85 -0.67 -0.47
C PRO A 144 -8.19 -1.27 -0.88
N LYS A 145 -8.17 -2.47 -1.47
CA LYS A 145 -9.37 -3.26 -1.70
C LYS A 145 -9.69 -4.08 -0.45
N VAL A 146 -10.88 -3.90 0.10
CA VAL A 146 -11.28 -4.44 1.40
C VAL A 146 -12.30 -5.55 1.18
N ALA A 147 -12.14 -6.67 1.88
CA ALA A 147 -13.16 -7.71 2.05
C ALA A 147 -13.60 -7.80 3.51
N MET A 148 -14.86 -8.12 3.71
CA MET A 148 -15.49 -8.30 5.01
C MET A 148 -16.05 -9.70 5.13
N PHE A 149 -15.78 -10.37 6.24
CA PHE A 149 -16.35 -11.69 6.51
C PHE A 149 -17.80 -11.56 6.97
N ALA A 150 -18.70 -12.29 6.32
CA ALA A 150 -20.10 -12.40 6.72
C ALA A 150 -20.25 -13.33 7.93
N ASP A 151 -19.69 -12.92 9.06
CA ASP A 151 -19.64 -13.68 10.32
C ASP A 151 -20.90 -13.53 11.21
N GLY A 152 -21.95 -12.90 10.67
CA GLY A 152 -23.19 -12.58 11.39
C GLY A 152 -23.14 -11.25 12.15
N ASN A 153 -21.96 -10.63 12.28
CA ASN A 153 -21.74 -9.37 13.00
C ASN A 153 -21.05 -8.31 12.13
N GLN A 154 -21.00 -8.54 10.81
CA GLN A 154 -20.43 -7.63 9.82
C GLN A 154 -21.01 -6.19 9.86
N LYS A 155 -22.21 -6.00 10.45
CA LYS A 155 -22.80 -4.67 10.71
C LYS A 155 -21.85 -3.70 11.45
N ILE A 156 -20.95 -4.22 12.28
CA ILE A 156 -19.98 -3.43 13.06
C ILE A 156 -19.00 -2.74 12.10
N ALA A 157 -18.28 -3.52 11.30
CA ALA A 157 -17.37 -2.98 10.29
C ALA A 157 -18.09 -2.14 9.23
N ARG A 158 -19.32 -2.52 8.82
CA ARG A 158 -20.14 -1.66 7.95
C ARG A 158 -20.38 -0.29 8.57
N GLY A 159 -20.68 -0.24 9.87
CA GLY A 159 -20.84 0.99 10.62
C GLY A 159 -19.58 1.87 10.55
N TYR A 160 -18.40 1.27 10.76
CA TYR A 160 -17.12 1.97 10.70
C TYR A 160 -16.82 2.52 9.30
N LEU A 161 -16.98 1.70 8.26
CA LEU A 161 -16.73 2.09 6.86
C LEU A 161 -17.76 3.12 6.38
N ALA A 162 -19.04 3.00 6.78
CA ALA A 162 -20.08 3.97 6.45
C ALA A 162 -19.85 5.32 7.14
N ALA A 163 -19.35 5.31 8.38
CA ALA A 163 -18.93 6.53 9.08
C ALA A 163 -17.76 7.22 8.36
N ALA A 164 -16.83 6.44 7.80
CA ALA A 164 -15.74 6.97 6.98
C ALA A 164 -16.15 7.32 5.55
N LYS A 165 -17.27 6.81 5.04
CA LYS A 165 -17.63 6.84 3.60
C LYS A 165 -16.60 6.13 2.74
N ILE A 166 -16.17 4.94 3.17
CA ILE A 166 -15.37 4.02 2.35
C ILE A 166 -16.34 2.99 1.75
N PRO A 167 -16.52 2.94 0.41
CA PRO A 167 -17.45 2.03 -0.23
C PRO A 167 -16.85 0.63 -0.42
N ASP A 168 -17.68 -0.31 -0.86
CA ASP A 168 -17.20 -1.54 -1.46
C ASP A 168 -16.57 -1.30 -2.86
N SER A 169 -16.07 -2.36 -3.50
CA SER A 169 -15.42 -2.27 -4.81
C SER A 169 -16.35 -1.91 -5.97
N THR A 170 -17.68 -1.92 -5.75
CA THR A 170 -18.68 -1.43 -6.71
C THR A 170 -19.03 0.05 -6.49
N LEU A 171 -18.38 0.69 -5.51
CA LEU A 171 -18.64 2.05 -5.05
C LEU A 171 -19.98 2.20 -4.31
N ASP A 172 -20.50 1.12 -3.73
CA ASP A 172 -21.67 1.16 -2.85
C ASP A 172 -21.22 1.42 -1.39
N TYR A 173 -21.63 2.58 -0.85
CA TYR A 173 -21.32 3.00 0.52
C TYR A 173 -22.16 2.28 1.58
N THR A 174 -23.18 1.52 1.19
CA THR A 174 -24.08 0.82 2.11
C THR A 174 -23.58 -0.57 2.51
N TRP A 175 -22.60 -1.11 1.77
CA TRP A 175 -22.06 -2.47 1.98
C TRP A 175 -23.17 -3.52 2.11
N PRO A 176 -23.99 -3.72 1.05
CA PRO A 176 -25.08 -4.67 1.09
C PRO A 176 -24.56 -6.11 1.29
N ASP A 177 -25.42 -7.01 1.76
CA ASP A 177 -25.06 -8.45 1.88
C ASP A 177 -24.68 -9.06 0.52
N ALA A 178 -25.18 -8.50 -0.58
CA ALA A 178 -24.86 -8.89 -1.95
C ALA A 178 -23.58 -8.25 -2.50
N SER A 179 -22.87 -7.45 -1.70
CA SER A 179 -21.59 -6.87 -2.10
C SER A 179 -20.62 -7.99 -2.51
N PRO A 180 -19.87 -7.85 -3.62
CA PRO A 180 -18.89 -8.86 -4.02
C PRO A 180 -17.73 -9.00 -3.04
N ASP A 181 -17.58 -8.04 -2.12
CA ASP A 181 -16.52 -8.04 -1.11
C ASP A 181 -17.05 -8.46 0.28
N MET A 182 -18.29 -8.94 0.36
CA MET A 182 -18.89 -9.55 1.55
C MET A 182 -18.80 -11.08 1.44
N LEU A 183 -17.78 -11.69 2.06
CA LEU A 183 -17.45 -13.10 1.84
C LEU A 183 -18.10 -13.99 2.88
N THR A 184 -18.81 -15.02 2.43
CA THR A 184 -19.40 -16.07 3.27
C THR A 184 -18.36 -17.11 3.71
N VAL A 185 -18.73 -17.96 4.69
CA VAL A 185 -17.90 -19.11 5.12
C VAL A 185 -17.50 -19.99 3.93
N ALA A 186 -18.46 -20.31 3.04
CA ALA A 186 -18.21 -21.16 1.88
C ALA A 186 -17.28 -20.48 0.85
N GLU A 187 -17.47 -19.18 0.61
CA GLU A 187 -16.61 -18.45 -0.31
C GLU A 187 -15.19 -18.31 0.22
N VAL A 188 -15.01 -18.01 1.51
CA VAL A 188 -13.66 -17.94 2.09
C VAL A 188 -12.98 -19.31 2.10
N THR A 189 -13.72 -20.37 2.45
CA THR A 189 -13.17 -21.73 2.52
C THR A 189 -12.80 -22.29 1.15
N GLY A 190 -13.53 -21.91 0.09
CA GLY A 190 -13.33 -22.49 -1.23
C GLY A 190 -13.67 -23.98 -1.26
N THR A 191 -12.73 -24.80 -1.72
CA THR A 191 -12.87 -26.25 -1.77
C THR A 191 -11.91 -26.93 -0.78
N ASP A 192 -12.20 -28.15 -0.36
CA ASP A 192 -11.29 -28.90 0.54
C ASP A 192 -9.97 -29.36 -0.15
N ALA A 193 -9.68 -28.88 -1.37
CA ALA A 193 -8.54 -29.32 -2.17
C ALA A 193 -7.25 -28.56 -1.84
N ALA A 194 -7.34 -27.26 -1.55
CA ALA A 194 -6.20 -26.42 -1.21
C ALA A 194 -6.63 -25.23 -0.33
N ASN A 195 -5.74 -24.73 0.53
CA ASN A 195 -6.06 -23.59 1.41
C ASN A 195 -5.76 -22.24 0.75
N ASN A 196 -5.85 -22.17 -0.58
CA ASN A 196 -5.68 -20.95 -1.38
C ASN A 196 -6.60 -20.96 -2.61
N ASP A 197 -7.76 -21.60 -2.48
CA ASP A 197 -8.74 -21.76 -3.57
C ASP A 197 -10.07 -21.05 -3.27
N GLY A 198 -10.21 -20.48 -2.07
CA GLY A 198 -11.30 -19.60 -1.69
C GLY A 198 -11.24 -18.22 -2.35
N ALA A 199 -12.29 -17.43 -2.13
CA ALA A 199 -12.51 -16.12 -2.73
C ALA A 199 -11.48 -15.05 -2.30
N LEU A 200 -10.66 -15.32 -1.28
CA LEU A 200 -9.50 -14.50 -0.94
C LEU A 200 -8.43 -14.51 -2.04
N PHE A 201 -8.42 -15.54 -2.88
CA PHE A 201 -7.45 -15.76 -3.93
C PHE A 201 -8.09 -15.72 -5.33
N ASP A 202 -7.28 -15.39 -6.33
CA ASP A 202 -7.62 -15.61 -7.73
C ASP A 202 -7.26 -17.04 -8.17
N LYS A 203 -7.55 -17.37 -9.43
CA LYS A 203 -7.29 -18.69 -10.00
C LYS A 203 -5.81 -19.09 -10.01
N ASP A 204 -4.90 -18.13 -9.87
CA ASP A 204 -3.46 -18.32 -9.87
C ASP A 204 -2.91 -18.40 -8.42
N GLY A 205 -3.80 -18.34 -7.42
CA GLY A 205 -3.48 -18.44 -6.00
C GLY A 205 -2.94 -17.14 -5.42
N HIS A 206 -3.18 -15.99 -6.06
CA HIS A 206 -2.75 -14.69 -5.58
C HIS A 206 -3.87 -13.94 -4.85
N PRO A 207 -3.55 -13.12 -3.83
CA PRO A 207 -4.56 -12.42 -3.04
C PRO A 207 -5.33 -11.39 -3.87
N ARG A 208 -6.66 -11.42 -3.75
CA ARG A 208 -7.58 -10.46 -4.40
C ARG A 208 -7.81 -9.20 -3.59
N TYR A 209 -7.50 -9.24 -2.30
CA TYR A 209 -7.79 -8.18 -1.34
C TYR A 209 -6.52 -7.71 -0.64
N CYS A 210 -6.51 -6.44 -0.27
CA CYS A 210 -5.50 -5.84 0.61
C CYS A 210 -5.78 -6.11 2.09
N GLN A 211 -7.07 -6.09 2.42
CA GLN A 211 -7.59 -6.20 3.76
C GLN A 211 -8.67 -7.27 3.80
N PHE A 212 -8.60 -8.15 4.78
CA PHE A 212 -9.71 -8.99 5.20
C PHE A 212 -10.03 -8.74 6.67
N MET A 213 -11.29 -8.87 7.08
CA MET A 213 -11.68 -8.60 8.46
C MET A 213 -12.83 -9.48 8.96
N SER A 214 -12.81 -9.79 10.25
CA SER A 214 -13.90 -10.43 10.99
C SER A 214 -14.13 -9.70 12.31
N MET A 215 -15.38 -9.47 12.69
CA MET A 215 -15.73 -8.62 13.83
C MET A 215 -16.13 -9.42 15.06
N HIS A 216 -16.73 -10.59 14.88
CA HIS A 216 -17.22 -11.41 16.01
C HIS A 216 -17.54 -12.85 15.59
N TRP A 217 -16.66 -13.47 14.81
CA TRP A 217 -16.85 -14.88 14.47
C TRP A 217 -16.63 -15.78 15.70
N GLY A 218 -17.47 -16.82 15.86
CA GLY A 218 -17.46 -17.67 17.04
C GLY A 218 -16.31 -18.68 17.04
N VAL A 219 -15.74 -18.96 18.21
CA VAL A 219 -14.68 -19.99 18.37
C VAL A 219 -15.17 -21.37 17.91
N ASN A 220 -16.40 -21.74 18.25
CA ASN A 220 -16.99 -23.01 17.81
C ASN A 220 -17.25 -23.02 16.30
N ASP A 221 -17.59 -21.87 15.72
CA ASP A 221 -17.76 -21.76 14.27
C ASP A 221 -16.42 -21.96 13.56
N ALA A 222 -15.33 -21.44 14.12
CA ALA A 222 -13.98 -21.69 13.63
C ALA A 222 -13.57 -23.16 13.72
N VAL A 223 -13.86 -23.82 14.84
CA VAL A 223 -13.61 -25.26 15.00
C VAL A 223 -14.42 -26.08 13.98
N ASN A 224 -15.65 -25.69 13.71
CA ASN A 224 -16.52 -26.38 12.77
C ASN A 224 -16.20 -26.08 11.30
N ASN A 225 -15.49 -24.99 11.02
CA ASN A 225 -15.11 -24.55 9.67
C ASN A 225 -13.61 -24.20 9.62
N PRO A 226 -12.72 -25.18 9.84
CA PRO A 226 -11.28 -24.93 9.99
C PRO A 226 -10.64 -24.35 8.72
N GLY A 227 -11.25 -24.58 7.55
CA GLY A 227 -10.79 -24.08 6.25
C GLY A 227 -10.73 -22.56 6.18
N VAL A 228 -11.64 -21.83 6.86
CA VAL A 228 -11.59 -20.36 6.93
C VAL A 228 -10.29 -19.87 7.57
N VAL A 229 -9.88 -20.47 8.70
CA VAL A 229 -8.62 -20.09 9.37
C VAL A 229 -7.42 -20.52 8.55
N ALA A 230 -7.50 -21.67 7.86
CA ALA A 230 -6.45 -22.15 6.98
C ALA A 230 -6.20 -21.21 5.79
N GLU A 231 -7.28 -20.73 5.16
CA GLU A 231 -7.30 -19.76 4.06
C GLU A 231 -6.76 -18.41 4.50
N VAL A 232 -7.20 -17.88 5.65
CA VAL A 232 -6.65 -16.64 6.23
C VAL A 232 -5.15 -16.78 6.53
N ARG A 233 -4.70 -17.95 7.02
CA ARG A 233 -3.28 -18.20 7.23
C ARG A 233 -2.49 -18.17 5.92
N GLN A 234 -2.98 -18.77 4.84
CA GLN A 234 -2.31 -18.65 3.53
C GLN A 234 -2.36 -17.22 3.01
N TYR A 235 -3.45 -16.48 3.25
CA TYR A 235 -3.62 -15.11 2.80
C TYR A 235 -2.57 -14.19 3.42
N LEU A 236 -2.21 -14.44 4.68
CA LEU A 236 -1.13 -13.74 5.40
C LEU A 236 0.29 -14.17 4.99
N LYS A 237 0.45 -15.11 4.06
CA LYS A 237 1.74 -15.37 3.39
C LYS A 237 2.00 -14.47 2.20
N PHE A 238 1.10 -13.51 1.97
CA PHE A 238 1.24 -12.39 1.06
C PHE A 238 1.24 -11.10 1.87
N PRO A 239 1.74 -9.96 1.34
CA PRO A 239 1.82 -8.69 2.06
C PRO A 239 0.45 -8.00 2.18
N THR A 240 -0.46 -8.70 2.86
CA THR A 240 -1.87 -8.38 3.10
C THR A 240 -2.08 -8.07 4.59
N HIS A 241 -3.31 -7.71 4.97
CA HIS A 241 -3.66 -7.48 6.37
C HIS A 241 -4.96 -8.19 6.76
N PHE A 242 -4.95 -8.86 7.91
CA PHE A 242 -6.13 -9.43 8.55
C PHE A 242 -6.45 -8.68 9.84
N PHE A 243 -7.68 -8.21 9.98
CA PHE A 243 -8.17 -7.58 11.20
C PHE A 243 -9.21 -8.46 11.89
N ALA A 244 -9.06 -8.69 13.19
CA ALA A 244 -10.10 -9.30 14.00
C ALA A 244 -10.42 -8.46 15.25
N GLU A 245 -11.70 -8.40 15.60
CA GLU A 245 -12.21 -7.75 16.81
C GLU A 245 -12.99 -8.75 17.66
N CYS A 246 -13.05 -8.51 18.97
CA CYS A 246 -13.86 -9.29 19.90
C CYS A 246 -13.62 -10.81 19.78
N GLN A 247 -14.69 -11.62 19.81
CA GLN A 247 -14.59 -13.09 19.72
C GLN A 247 -13.84 -13.61 18.49
N ALA A 248 -13.79 -12.85 17.39
CA ALA A 248 -13.03 -13.25 16.21
C ALA A 248 -11.54 -13.43 16.53
N VAL A 249 -10.99 -12.66 17.47
CA VAL A 249 -9.57 -12.78 17.86
C VAL A 249 -9.26 -14.20 18.32
N ASN A 250 -9.98 -14.72 19.32
CA ASN A 250 -9.78 -16.10 19.77
C ASN A 250 -10.21 -17.14 18.74
N ALA A 251 -11.22 -16.84 17.90
CA ALA A 251 -11.66 -17.77 16.86
C ALA A 251 -10.54 -18.08 15.85
N PHE A 252 -9.74 -17.07 15.48
CA PHE A 252 -8.60 -17.23 14.58
C PHE A 252 -7.32 -17.59 15.32
N GLU A 253 -6.95 -16.85 16.38
CA GLU A 253 -5.68 -17.04 17.08
C GLU A 253 -5.63 -18.36 17.86
N ASN A 254 -6.72 -18.78 18.51
CA ASN A 254 -6.73 -20.00 19.32
C ASN A 254 -7.15 -21.24 18.53
N HIS A 255 -7.29 -21.14 17.20
CA HIS A 255 -7.61 -22.31 16.38
C HIS A 255 -6.45 -23.31 16.39
N ALA A 256 -6.69 -24.50 16.94
CA ALA A 256 -5.63 -25.46 17.29
C ALA A 256 -4.71 -25.90 16.14
N VAL A 257 -5.19 -25.87 14.88
CA VAL A 257 -4.44 -26.38 13.72
C VAL A 257 -3.84 -25.26 12.87
N HIS A 258 -4.50 -24.11 12.82
CA HIS A 258 -4.21 -23.06 11.82
C HIS A 258 -3.99 -21.68 12.43
N GLY A 259 -4.29 -21.48 13.71
CA GLY A 259 -4.10 -20.20 14.42
C GLY A 259 -2.66 -19.97 14.87
N HIS A 260 -2.52 -19.38 16.05
CA HIS A 260 -1.25 -19.04 16.70
C HIS A 260 -0.38 -18.13 15.83
N PHE A 261 -0.97 -17.04 15.31
CA PHE A 261 -0.28 -16.10 14.44
C PHE A 261 0.68 -15.20 15.22
N LEU A 262 0.29 -14.77 16.43
CA LEU A 262 1.06 -13.85 17.28
C LEU A 262 1.56 -14.48 18.58
N THR A 263 0.94 -15.57 19.01
CA THR A 263 1.15 -16.20 20.31
C THR A 263 1.52 -17.67 20.17
N PRO A 264 2.34 -18.22 21.07
CA PRO A 264 2.71 -19.63 21.02
C PRO A 264 1.56 -20.57 21.39
N ASN A 265 0.64 -20.16 22.29
CA ASN A 265 -0.43 -21.01 22.82
C ASN A 265 -1.81 -20.34 22.85
N GLY A 266 -1.99 -19.23 22.13
CA GLY A 266 -3.25 -18.50 22.10
C GLY A 266 -3.39 -17.44 23.20
N PHE A 267 -4.53 -16.76 23.21
CA PHE A 267 -4.91 -15.81 24.24
C PHE A 267 -5.87 -16.41 25.26
N LEU A 268 -5.81 -15.85 26.47
CA LEU A 268 -6.90 -15.88 27.44
C LEU A 268 -7.68 -14.57 27.36
N VAL A 269 -8.95 -14.59 27.73
CA VAL A 269 -9.78 -13.39 27.84
C VAL A 269 -9.44 -12.65 29.13
N ALA A 270 -9.08 -11.38 29.01
CA ALA A 270 -8.84 -10.49 30.13
C ALA A 270 -10.06 -9.59 30.40
N SER A 271 -10.15 -9.01 31.60
CA SER A 271 -11.17 -8.03 31.91
C SER A 271 -10.95 -6.72 31.14
N GLN A 272 -12.04 -5.97 30.90
CA GLN A 272 -11.98 -4.65 30.26
C GLN A 272 -11.05 -3.70 31.04
N PRO A 273 -10.01 -3.13 30.41
CA PRO A 273 -9.13 -2.16 31.06
C PRO A 273 -9.89 -0.88 31.43
N ASN A 274 -9.65 -0.37 32.64
CA ASN A 274 -10.27 0.88 33.10
C ASN A 274 -9.59 2.13 32.51
N SER A 275 -8.30 2.01 32.19
CA SER A 275 -7.48 3.04 31.56
C SER A 275 -6.40 2.38 30.73
N ILE A 276 -5.92 3.07 29.71
CA ILE A 276 -4.96 2.49 28.75
C ILE A 276 -3.64 3.26 28.76
N GLN A 277 -2.59 2.60 28.31
CA GLN A 277 -1.34 3.21 27.88
C GLN A 277 -1.04 2.81 26.43
N VAL A 278 -0.57 3.76 25.64
CA VAL A 278 -0.11 3.52 24.27
C VAL A 278 1.39 3.26 24.31
N LEU A 279 1.80 2.05 23.92
CA LEU A 279 3.19 1.60 23.98
C LEU A 279 4.01 2.05 22.76
N THR A 280 3.36 2.13 21.60
CA THR A 280 3.99 2.44 20.30
C THR A 280 3.24 3.57 19.60
N PRO A 281 3.22 4.79 20.16
CA PRO A 281 2.48 5.93 19.62
C PRO A 281 2.97 6.40 18.24
N ASP A 282 4.12 5.94 17.77
CA ASP A 282 4.67 6.17 16.43
C ASP A 282 4.29 5.07 15.41
N SER A 283 3.51 4.05 15.83
CA SER A 283 2.96 3.05 14.92
C SER A 283 1.79 3.62 14.10
N PRO A 284 1.71 3.41 12.78
CA PRO A 284 0.54 3.75 11.97
C PRO A 284 -0.78 3.21 12.53
N PHE A 285 -0.76 2.02 13.13
CA PHE A 285 -1.95 1.41 13.75
C PHE A 285 -2.40 2.12 15.03
N ALA A 286 -1.52 2.87 15.71
CA ALA A 286 -1.78 3.47 17.02
C ALA A 286 -1.96 5.00 16.96
N GLN A 287 -2.20 5.56 15.76
CA GLN A 287 -2.39 7.00 15.61
C GLN A 287 -3.74 7.45 16.17
N LEU A 288 -3.69 8.27 17.22
CA LEU A 288 -4.84 8.86 17.91
C LEU A 288 -4.49 10.24 18.50
N ASP A 289 -5.53 11.04 18.75
CA ASP A 289 -5.46 12.30 19.49
C ASP A 289 -6.77 12.46 20.29
N GLY A 290 -6.69 12.87 21.56
CA GLY A 290 -7.83 12.96 22.47
C GLY A 290 -8.03 11.73 23.39
N PRO A 291 -9.09 11.72 24.22
CA PRO A 291 -9.33 10.67 25.19
C PRO A 291 -9.69 9.35 24.51
N PHE A 292 -9.23 8.23 25.08
CA PHE A 292 -9.61 6.87 24.69
C PHE A 292 -10.44 6.24 25.79
N LYS A 293 -11.55 5.59 25.42
CA LYS A 293 -12.38 4.80 26.33
C LYS A 293 -12.55 3.39 25.78
N THR A 294 -12.24 2.39 26.62
CA THR A 294 -12.41 0.98 26.27
C THR A 294 -13.90 0.62 26.16
N VAL A 295 -14.18 -0.41 25.36
CA VAL A 295 -15.53 -0.95 25.18
C VAL A 295 -15.56 -2.38 25.74
N GLY A 296 -16.70 -2.75 26.34
CA GLY A 296 -16.92 -4.11 26.83
C GLY A 296 -17.18 -5.10 25.70
N GLY A 297 -17.66 -6.29 26.04
CA GLY A 297 -17.93 -7.34 25.07
C GLY A 297 -17.77 -8.72 25.68
N SER A 298 -17.90 -9.76 24.86
CA SER A 298 -17.50 -11.12 25.22
C SER A 298 -15.99 -11.20 25.46
N GLU A 299 -15.20 -10.47 24.67
CA GLU A 299 -13.74 -10.40 24.74
C GLU A 299 -13.26 -8.93 24.72
N PRO A 300 -13.25 -8.26 25.89
CA PRO A 300 -12.92 -6.83 25.95
C PRO A 300 -11.41 -6.54 25.94
N ALA A 301 -10.58 -7.52 26.29
CA ALA A 301 -9.12 -7.47 26.23
C ALA A 301 -8.54 -8.89 26.30
N TYR A 302 -7.22 -9.00 26.10
CA TYR A 302 -6.52 -10.28 25.99
C TYR A 302 -5.30 -10.35 26.90
N MET A 303 -4.96 -11.56 27.33
CA MET A 303 -3.73 -11.83 28.04
C MET A 303 -3.12 -13.14 27.59
N LEU A 304 -1.81 -13.29 27.79
CA LEU A 304 -1.10 -14.52 27.49
C LEU A 304 -1.21 -15.51 28.67
N PRO A 305 -1.17 -16.82 28.41
CA PRO A 305 -1.00 -17.82 29.45
C PRO A 305 0.22 -17.53 30.33
N ALA A 306 0.17 -17.97 31.59
CA ALA A 306 1.26 -17.71 32.53
C ALA A 306 2.58 -18.32 32.04
N GLY A 307 3.60 -17.48 31.89
CA GLY A 307 4.93 -17.88 31.40
C GLY A 307 5.14 -17.70 29.88
N ASP A 308 4.09 -17.38 29.14
CA ASP A 308 4.18 -17.11 27.71
C ASP A 308 4.69 -15.70 27.42
N SER A 309 5.10 -15.51 26.17
CA SER A 309 5.43 -14.22 25.57
C SER A 309 4.96 -14.24 24.12
N TYR A 310 4.71 -13.07 23.55
CA TYR A 310 4.47 -12.96 22.11
C TYR A 310 5.63 -13.55 21.32
N ILE A 311 5.33 -14.12 20.14
CA ILE A 311 6.33 -14.74 19.27
C ILE A 311 7.36 -13.69 18.80
N ALA A 312 6.93 -12.43 18.63
CA ALA A 312 7.78 -11.30 18.28
C ALA A 312 7.61 -10.12 19.25
N GLY A 313 8.63 -9.25 19.28
CA GLY A 313 8.60 -8.00 20.04
C GLY A 313 7.68 -6.94 19.43
N GLY A 314 7.21 -6.02 20.29
CA GLY A 314 6.41 -4.85 19.90
C GLY A 314 4.96 -5.14 19.48
N VAL A 315 4.49 -6.38 19.64
CA VAL A 315 3.15 -6.79 19.22
C VAL A 315 2.05 -5.95 19.87
N THR A 316 2.17 -5.68 21.17
CA THR A 316 1.20 -4.86 21.90
C THR A 316 1.38 -3.38 21.60
N LEU A 317 0.34 -2.76 21.05
CA LEU A 317 0.29 -1.33 20.77
C LEU A 317 -0.38 -0.55 21.90
N ILE A 318 -1.47 -1.10 22.46
CA ILE A 318 -2.23 -0.51 23.57
C ILE A 318 -2.55 -1.60 24.59
N THR A 319 -2.31 -1.30 25.87
CA THR A 319 -2.59 -2.19 27.01
C THR A 319 -3.13 -1.39 28.19
N GLU A 320 -3.53 -2.05 29.27
CA GLU A 320 -3.93 -1.36 30.50
C GLU A 320 -2.79 -0.49 31.05
N ALA A 321 -3.14 0.70 31.56
CA ALA A 321 -2.16 1.61 32.12
C ALA A 321 -1.38 0.97 33.29
N GLY A 322 -0.04 0.98 33.21
CA GLY A 322 0.84 0.36 34.20
C GLY A 322 0.98 -1.15 34.08
N ALA A 323 0.25 -1.80 33.16
CA ALA A 323 0.36 -3.22 32.91
C ALA A 323 1.52 -3.53 31.94
N ALA A 324 2.06 -4.74 32.00
CA ALA A 324 3.04 -5.19 31.02
C ALA A 324 2.34 -5.71 29.76
N ALA A 325 3.01 -5.66 28.61
CA ALA A 325 2.54 -6.35 27.41
C ALA A 325 2.26 -7.83 27.70
N GLY A 326 1.14 -8.33 27.19
CA GLY A 326 0.66 -9.70 27.37
C GLY A 326 -0.22 -9.91 28.60
N THR A 327 -0.65 -8.84 29.29
CA THR A 327 -1.43 -8.98 30.54
C THR A 327 -2.87 -8.45 30.46
N HIS A 328 -3.11 -7.32 29.80
CA HIS A 328 -4.43 -6.72 29.58
C HIS A 328 -4.41 -5.92 28.27
N ASP A 329 -4.05 -6.61 27.21
CA ASP A 329 -3.77 -6.00 25.92
C ASP A 329 -5.08 -5.76 25.17
N LEU A 330 -5.19 -4.55 24.60
CA LEU A 330 -6.37 -4.08 23.90
C LEU A 330 -6.17 -4.05 22.39
N TRP A 331 -4.99 -3.64 21.95
CA TRP A 331 -4.67 -3.46 20.53
C TRP A 331 -3.32 -4.07 20.24
N MET A 332 -3.30 -5.09 19.39
CA MET A 332 -2.10 -5.85 19.03
C MET A 332 -1.95 -5.93 17.53
N THR A 333 -0.72 -5.93 17.03
CA THR A 333 -0.43 -6.21 15.63
C THR A 333 0.90 -6.92 15.46
N GLY A 334 1.05 -7.76 14.44
CA GLY A 334 2.32 -8.37 14.10
C GLY A 334 2.28 -9.11 12.77
N TYR A 335 3.46 -9.42 12.25
CA TYR A 335 3.58 -10.27 11.07
C TYR A 335 3.31 -11.73 11.42
N LEU A 336 2.79 -12.48 10.45
CA LEU A 336 2.53 -13.91 10.59
C LEU A 336 3.75 -14.65 11.20
N ASP A 337 3.47 -15.45 12.23
CA ASP A 337 4.45 -16.27 12.96
C ASP A 337 5.62 -15.48 13.58
N GLY A 338 5.44 -14.17 13.79
CA GLY A 338 6.49 -13.30 14.33
C GLY A 338 7.75 -13.25 13.47
N ALA A 339 7.63 -13.54 12.16
CA ALA A 339 8.78 -13.62 11.24
C ALA A 339 9.58 -12.31 11.14
N CYS A 340 8.94 -11.17 11.43
CA CYS A 340 9.58 -9.87 11.57
C CYS A 340 9.08 -9.16 12.83
N SER A 341 9.86 -8.17 13.28
CA SER A 341 9.37 -7.19 14.26
C SER A 341 8.10 -6.52 13.76
N SER A 342 7.12 -6.35 14.65
CA SER A 342 5.87 -5.61 14.41
C SER A 342 6.11 -4.17 13.90
N SER A 343 7.23 -3.57 14.30
CA SER A 343 7.64 -2.21 13.92
C SER A 343 8.32 -2.10 12.55
N THR A 344 8.67 -3.23 11.92
CA THR A 344 9.32 -3.20 10.60
C THR A 344 8.32 -2.75 9.53
N THR A 345 8.75 -1.84 8.64
CA THR A 345 7.93 -1.31 7.54
C THR A 345 7.49 -2.37 6.53
N THR A 346 8.39 -3.31 6.20
CA THR A 346 8.13 -4.42 5.26
C THR A 346 8.66 -5.74 5.77
N CYS A 347 7.96 -6.85 5.53
CA CYS A 347 8.39 -8.18 5.97
C CYS A 347 8.35 -9.23 4.85
N MET A 348 9.30 -9.13 3.91
CA MET A 348 9.36 -10.04 2.76
C MET A 348 8.02 -10.04 2.01
N ASP A 349 7.38 -11.20 1.88
CA ASP A 349 6.05 -11.35 1.30
C ASP A 349 4.99 -11.62 2.39
N LEU A 350 5.25 -11.39 3.69
CA LEU A 350 4.31 -11.73 4.77
C LEU A 350 3.40 -10.58 5.15
N GLY A 351 2.16 -10.93 5.49
CA GLY A 351 1.11 -10.03 5.92
C GLY A 351 1.09 -9.85 7.45
N LYS A 352 0.35 -8.83 7.88
CA LYS A 352 0.11 -8.56 9.31
C LYS A 352 -1.27 -9.04 9.74
N VAL A 353 -1.36 -9.40 11.01
CA VAL A 353 -2.64 -9.55 11.70
C VAL A 353 -2.74 -8.50 12.80
N SER A 354 -3.93 -7.91 12.96
CA SER A 354 -4.24 -7.00 14.07
C SER A 354 -5.49 -7.43 14.83
N TYR A 355 -5.42 -7.29 16.15
CA TYR A 355 -6.44 -7.73 17.08
C TYR A 355 -6.88 -6.61 18.00
N LEU A 356 -8.17 -6.29 17.98
CA LEU A 356 -8.80 -5.27 18.82
C LEU A 356 -9.76 -5.90 19.83
N GLY A 357 -9.55 -5.63 21.12
CA GLY A 357 -10.50 -5.96 22.17
C GLY A 357 -11.68 -5.00 22.19
N GLY A 358 -12.82 -5.48 22.68
CA GLY A 358 -14.10 -4.77 22.67
C GLY A 358 -15.05 -5.32 21.60
N HIS A 359 -16.35 -5.06 21.74
CA HIS A 359 -17.38 -5.62 20.85
C HIS A 359 -17.80 -4.70 19.70
N GLU A 360 -18.03 -3.42 19.99
CA GLU A 360 -18.50 -2.45 19.00
C GLU A 360 -18.16 -1.03 19.48
N TYR A 361 -17.13 -0.43 18.89
CA TYR A 361 -16.80 0.96 19.12
C TYR A 361 -17.81 1.89 18.44
N LYS A 362 -17.93 3.11 18.95
CA LYS A 362 -18.88 4.08 18.40
C LYS A 362 -18.29 4.82 17.21
N THR A 363 -19.17 5.48 16.46
CA THR A 363 -18.83 6.36 15.33
C THR A 363 -19.25 7.80 15.59
N ALA A 364 -19.36 8.18 16.87
CA ALA A 364 -19.86 9.49 17.28
C ALA A 364 -18.77 10.56 17.19
N VAL A 365 -19.17 11.76 16.79
CA VAL A 365 -18.35 12.97 16.74
C VAL A 365 -19.05 14.10 17.53
N PRO A 366 -18.34 15.07 18.12
CA PRO A 366 -16.88 15.26 18.10
C PRO A 366 -16.14 14.13 18.82
N ILE A 367 -15.06 13.61 18.22
CA ILE A 367 -14.34 12.45 18.77
C ILE A 367 -13.69 12.76 20.13
N SER A 368 -13.35 14.03 20.39
CA SER A 368 -12.82 14.51 21.67
C SER A 368 -13.79 14.29 22.85
N GLN A 369 -15.09 14.21 22.59
CA GLN A 369 -16.13 13.96 23.59
C GLN A 369 -16.60 12.50 23.61
N ASN A 370 -16.17 11.70 22.64
CA ASN A 370 -16.61 10.33 22.43
C ASN A 370 -15.39 9.40 22.38
N GLY A 371 -14.70 9.25 23.52
CA GLY A 371 -13.47 8.45 23.60
C GLY A 371 -13.64 6.97 23.22
N ASP A 372 -14.87 6.44 23.23
CA ASP A 372 -15.22 5.10 22.74
C ASP A 372 -15.38 5.05 21.21
N SER A 373 -15.11 6.16 20.51
CA SER A 373 -15.04 6.20 19.05
C SER A 373 -13.60 6.11 18.52
N GLN A 374 -12.60 6.14 19.41
CA GLN A 374 -11.20 5.96 19.02
C GLN A 374 -10.88 4.53 18.55
N GLY A 375 -11.60 3.50 19.00
CA GLY A 375 -11.40 2.15 18.47
C GLY A 375 -11.78 2.04 16.98
N THR A 376 -12.84 2.73 16.56
CA THR A 376 -13.16 2.90 15.12
C THR A 376 -12.00 3.55 14.37
N ARG A 377 -11.32 4.53 14.98
CA ARG A 377 -10.13 5.15 14.40
C ARG A 377 -8.97 4.16 14.25
N LEU A 378 -8.73 3.30 15.26
CA LEU A 378 -7.71 2.23 15.18
C LEU A 378 -8.03 1.24 14.06
N PHE A 379 -9.30 0.84 13.92
CA PHE A 379 -9.76 0.03 12.80
C PHE A 379 -9.47 0.72 11.45
N LEU A 380 -9.83 1.99 11.30
CA LEU A 380 -9.62 2.72 10.05
C LEU A 380 -8.14 2.94 9.73
N ASN A 381 -7.29 3.20 10.74
CA ASN A 381 -5.83 3.24 10.56
C ASN A 381 -5.31 1.96 9.92
N SER A 382 -5.82 0.81 10.37
CA SER A 382 -5.35 -0.50 9.94
C SER A 382 -5.56 -0.77 8.45
N LEU A 383 -6.58 -0.15 7.84
CA LEU A 383 -6.88 -0.29 6.41
C LEU A 383 -5.73 0.21 5.53
N PHE A 384 -5.02 1.24 5.97
CA PHE A 384 -3.99 1.94 5.21
C PHE A 384 -2.56 1.47 5.53
N ASP A 385 -2.38 0.51 6.45
CA ASP A 385 -1.05 -0.04 6.73
C ASP A 385 -0.62 -1.09 5.69
N SER A 386 -1.57 -1.81 5.09
CA SER A 386 -1.29 -2.90 4.13
C SER A 386 -0.35 -2.45 3.00
N GLU A 387 0.68 -3.24 2.70
CA GLU A 387 1.73 -2.83 1.76
C GLU A 387 1.18 -2.62 0.33
N CYS A 388 0.13 -3.34 -0.05
CA CYS A 388 -0.53 -3.15 -1.35
C CYS A 388 -1.10 -1.73 -1.58
N ALA A 389 -1.26 -0.92 -0.53
CA ALA A 389 -1.66 0.48 -0.63
C ALA A 389 -0.45 1.44 -0.78
N THR A 390 0.78 0.93 -0.61
CA THR A 390 2.02 1.71 -0.48
C THR A 390 2.91 1.62 -1.72
N ASP A 391 3.75 2.62 -1.94
CA ASP A 391 4.71 2.65 -3.06
C ASP A 391 5.73 1.49 -3.07
N VAL A 392 5.99 0.89 -1.91
CA VAL A 392 6.88 -0.28 -1.79
C VAL A 392 6.18 -1.60 -2.14
N GLY A 393 4.86 -1.69 -1.96
CA GLY A 393 4.11 -2.93 -2.16
C GLY A 393 3.36 -3.02 -3.48
N VAL A 394 3.19 -1.92 -4.22
CA VAL A 394 2.56 -1.95 -5.57
C VAL A 394 3.44 -2.65 -6.62
N PRO A 395 2.84 -3.24 -7.68
CA PRO A 395 3.58 -3.93 -8.74
C PRO A 395 4.57 -3.02 -9.46
N VAL A 396 5.77 -3.55 -9.72
CA VAL A 396 6.77 -2.92 -10.60
C VAL A 396 6.76 -3.64 -11.94
N LEU A 397 6.09 -3.01 -12.90
CA LEU A 397 5.85 -3.58 -14.23
C LEU A 397 6.93 -3.15 -15.23
N SER A 398 7.33 -4.02 -16.16
CA SER A 398 8.00 -3.66 -17.42
C SER A 398 7.02 -3.91 -18.56
N VAL A 399 7.02 -3.03 -19.56
CA VAL A 399 6.24 -3.19 -20.79
C VAL A 399 7.20 -2.93 -21.95
N ASP A 400 7.48 -3.98 -22.71
CA ASP A 400 8.47 -3.98 -23.76
C ASP A 400 7.79 -4.27 -25.11
N ALA A 401 7.89 -3.32 -26.03
CA ALA A 401 7.45 -3.43 -27.40
C ALA A 401 8.65 -3.67 -28.32
N SER A 402 8.49 -4.60 -29.27
CA SER A 402 9.50 -4.94 -30.26
C SER A 402 8.89 -5.10 -31.65
N ALA A 403 9.60 -4.63 -32.67
CA ALA A 403 9.29 -4.79 -34.07
C ALA A 403 10.58 -4.73 -34.89
N PRO A 404 10.61 -5.20 -36.15
CA PRO A 404 11.77 -5.04 -37.01
C PRO A 404 12.14 -3.57 -37.17
N ALA A 405 13.41 -3.19 -36.95
CA ALA A 405 13.86 -1.82 -37.19
C ALA A 405 13.79 -1.44 -38.69
N PHE A 406 13.83 -2.44 -39.56
CA PHE A 406 13.76 -2.30 -41.01
C PHE A 406 13.03 -3.49 -41.64
N THR A 407 12.25 -3.25 -42.69
CA THR A 407 11.59 -4.31 -43.48
C THR A 407 11.56 -3.99 -44.97
N LEU A 408 11.68 -5.03 -45.80
CA LEU A 408 11.46 -4.97 -47.25
C LEU A 408 10.03 -5.36 -47.65
N ILE A 409 9.28 -5.98 -46.74
CA ILE A 409 7.91 -6.44 -46.96
C ILE A 409 6.93 -5.59 -46.14
N PRO A 410 5.70 -5.37 -46.65
CA PRO A 410 4.73 -4.52 -45.98
C PRO A 410 4.13 -5.16 -44.73
N GLU A 411 4.28 -6.47 -44.51
CA GLU A 411 3.71 -7.12 -43.32
C GLU A 411 4.75 -7.19 -42.20
N ILE A 412 4.41 -6.62 -41.04
CA ILE A 412 5.27 -6.66 -39.84
C ILE A 412 4.47 -7.09 -38.61
N THR A 413 5.16 -7.69 -37.66
CA THR A 413 4.61 -8.09 -36.36
C THR A 413 5.19 -7.23 -35.25
N PHE A 414 4.30 -6.66 -34.44
CA PHE A 414 4.64 -6.09 -33.15
C PHE A 414 4.51 -7.17 -32.08
N THR A 415 5.57 -7.36 -31.29
CA THR A 415 5.56 -8.22 -30.11
C THR A 415 5.57 -7.34 -28.87
N LEU A 416 4.63 -7.57 -27.97
CA LEU A 416 4.51 -6.85 -26.71
C LEU A 416 4.69 -7.84 -25.57
N SER A 417 5.59 -7.53 -24.64
CA SER A 417 5.87 -8.33 -23.44
C SER A 417 5.66 -7.49 -22.20
N THR A 418 4.89 -8.01 -21.25
CA THR A 418 4.66 -7.37 -19.96
C THR A 418 5.14 -8.29 -18.85
N THR A 419 5.98 -7.77 -17.96
CA THR A 419 6.52 -8.50 -16.81
C THR A 419 6.20 -7.76 -15.53
N ASN A 420 5.66 -8.44 -14.53
CA ASN A 420 5.63 -7.93 -13.16
C ASN A 420 6.86 -8.41 -12.43
N THR A 421 7.80 -7.51 -12.14
CA THR A 421 9.12 -7.88 -11.59
C THR A 421 9.10 -8.06 -10.07
N MET A 422 8.28 -7.29 -9.36
CA MET A 422 8.23 -7.26 -7.89
C MET A 422 6.95 -6.56 -7.42
N GLY A 423 6.65 -6.65 -6.12
CA GLY A 423 5.46 -6.06 -5.51
C GLY A 423 4.24 -6.98 -5.58
N SER A 424 3.06 -6.41 -5.39
CA SER A 424 1.79 -7.12 -5.41
C SER A 424 1.37 -7.53 -6.83
N VAL A 425 0.22 -8.20 -6.92
CA VAL A 425 -0.42 -8.51 -8.19
C VAL A 425 -0.86 -7.22 -8.88
N ALA A 426 -0.66 -7.14 -10.20
CA ALA A 426 -1.37 -6.17 -11.04
C ALA A 426 -2.69 -6.82 -11.47
N LEU A 427 -3.82 -6.27 -11.00
CA LEU A 427 -5.14 -6.81 -11.25
C LEU A 427 -5.70 -6.29 -12.57
N ASP A 428 -6.57 -7.06 -13.22
CA ASP A 428 -7.33 -6.65 -14.42
C ASP A 428 -6.43 -6.02 -15.50
N ALA A 429 -5.26 -6.61 -15.79
CA ALA A 429 -4.29 -6.05 -16.72
C ALA A 429 -4.77 -6.16 -18.17
N VAL A 430 -4.82 -5.03 -18.87
CA VAL A 430 -5.23 -4.93 -20.28
C VAL A 430 -4.18 -4.15 -21.04
N LEU A 431 -3.61 -4.78 -22.06
CA LEU A 431 -2.63 -4.15 -22.95
C LEU A 431 -3.33 -3.65 -24.21
N SER A 432 -3.20 -2.37 -24.51
CA SER A 432 -3.75 -1.76 -25.71
C SER A 432 -2.66 -1.08 -26.54
N ASP A 433 -2.81 -1.15 -27.86
CA ASP A 433 -1.86 -0.56 -28.79
C ASP A 433 -2.58 0.03 -30.00
N ALA A 434 -2.26 1.28 -30.33
CA ALA A 434 -2.88 1.96 -31.46
C ALA A 434 -2.18 1.52 -32.75
N VAL A 435 -2.95 1.03 -33.73
CA VAL A 435 -2.40 0.67 -35.03
C VAL A 435 -1.71 1.90 -35.62
N PRO A 436 -0.41 1.82 -35.98
CA PRO A 436 0.34 2.97 -36.46
C PRO A 436 -0.34 3.64 -37.67
N PRO A 437 -0.33 4.98 -37.77
CA PRO A 437 -0.87 5.68 -38.93
C PRO A 437 -0.27 5.14 -40.24
N GLY A 438 -1.13 4.83 -41.21
CA GLY A 438 -0.71 4.24 -42.48
C GLY A 438 -0.41 2.74 -42.43
N ALA A 439 -0.77 2.06 -41.34
CA ALA A 439 -0.82 0.61 -41.26
C ALA A 439 -2.28 0.12 -41.18
N THR A 440 -2.53 -1.14 -41.49
CA THR A 440 -3.84 -1.81 -41.38
C THR A 440 -3.67 -3.08 -40.58
N PHE A 441 -4.55 -3.33 -39.60
CA PHE A 441 -4.53 -4.54 -38.80
C PHE A 441 -4.74 -5.80 -39.67
N VAL A 442 -4.00 -6.86 -39.36
CA VAL A 442 -4.08 -8.16 -40.04
C VAL A 442 -4.57 -9.24 -39.08
N SER A 443 -3.88 -9.43 -37.95
CA SER A 443 -4.20 -10.47 -36.98
C SER A 443 -3.60 -10.15 -35.61
N ALA A 444 -4.10 -10.80 -34.57
CA ALA A 444 -3.56 -10.74 -33.21
C ALA A 444 -3.54 -12.14 -32.59
N SER A 445 -2.59 -12.37 -31.67
CA SER A 445 -2.53 -13.58 -30.84
C SER A 445 -3.52 -13.53 -29.68
N ASP A 446 -3.71 -14.67 -29.00
CA ASP A 446 -4.33 -14.76 -27.66
C ASP A 446 -5.68 -14.04 -27.50
N GLY A 447 -6.50 -14.07 -28.56
CA GLY A 447 -7.82 -13.43 -28.57
C GLY A 447 -7.79 -11.91 -28.61
N GLY A 448 -6.66 -11.29 -28.99
CA GLY A 448 -6.56 -9.85 -29.20
C GLY A 448 -7.59 -9.34 -30.21
N VAL A 449 -8.24 -8.23 -29.87
CA VAL A 449 -9.33 -7.65 -30.66
C VAL A 449 -8.92 -6.27 -31.14
N GLU A 450 -9.02 -6.03 -32.45
CA GLU A 450 -8.93 -4.69 -33.02
C GLU A 450 -10.33 -4.06 -33.08
N ALA A 451 -10.45 -2.85 -32.55
CA ALA A 451 -11.64 -2.02 -32.68
C ALA A 451 -11.25 -0.55 -32.72
N GLY A 452 -11.68 0.15 -33.78
CA GLY A 452 -11.50 1.61 -33.90
C GLY A 452 -10.03 2.04 -34.04
N GLY A 453 -9.18 1.19 -34.61
CA GLY A 453 -7.74 1.44 -34.79
C GLY A 453 -6.89 1.09 -33.57
N VAL A 454 -7.44 0.40 -32.56
CA VAL A 454 -6.72 -0.02 -31.35
C VAL A 454 -6.85 -1.53 -31.19
N VAL A 455 -5.71 -2.21 -31.04
CA VAL A 455 -5.63 -3.64 -30.71
C VAL A 455 -5.57 -3.76 -29.19
N SER A 456 -6.44 -4.58 -28.59
CA SER A 456 -6.49 -4.79 -27.14
C SER A 456 -6.37 -6.27 -26.78
N PHE A 457 -5.59 -6.56 -25.75
CA PHE A 457 -5.37 -7.88 -25.17
C PHE A 457 -5.73 -7.86 -23.69
N ASN A 458 -6.61 -8.76 -23.26
CA ASN A 458 -6.86 -9.00 -21.84
C ASN A 458 -5.76 -9.93 -21.31
N LEU A 459 -4.89 -9.41 -20.47
CA LEU A 459 -3.82 -10.15 -19.83
C LEU A 459 -4.24 -10.71 -18.46
N GLU A 460 -5.48 -10.52 -18.02
CA GLU A 460 -5.96 -10.92 -16.69
C GLU A 460 -5.09 -10.36 -15.55
N ASN A 461 -4.95 -11.07 -14.43
CA ASN A 461 -4.02 -10.69 -13.37
C ASN A 461 -2.58 -11.04 -13.76
N LEU A 462 -1.63 -10.25 -13.26
CA LEU A 462 -0.19 -10.48 -13.44
C LEU A 462 0.51 -10.52 -12.08
N GLY A 463 0.84 -11.73 -11.63
CA GLY A 463 1.50 -12.00 -10.37
C GLY A 463 2.99 -11.63 -10.37
N LYS A 464 3.60 -11.57 -9.18
CA LYS A 464 5.03 -11.30 -9.00
C LYS A 464 5.88 -12.33 -9.76
N GLY A 465 6.79 -11.85 -10.61
CA GLY A 465 7.67 -12.64 -11.47
C GLY A 465 7.03 -13.14 -12.77
N GLU A 466 5.73 -12.89 -12.96
CA GLU A 466 5.01 -13.37 -14.14
C GLU A 466 5.31 -12.51 -15.37
N THR A 467 5.39 -13.15 -16.53
CA THR A 467 5.53 -12.49 -17.84
C THR A 467 4.47 -13.01 -18.79
N LYS A 468 3.75 -12.09 -19.43
CA LYS A 468 2.82 -12.38 -20.53
C LYS A 468 3.32 -11.70 -21.80
N SER A 469 3.26 -12.40 -22.93
CA SER A 469 3.66 -11.88 -24.22
C SER A 469 2.58 -12.14 -25.24
N VAL A 470 2.24 -11.10 -25.99
CA VAL A 470 1.25 -11.12 -27.07
C VAL A 470 1.86 -10.49 -28.32
N ASN A 471 1.25 -10.72 -29.48
CA ASN A 471 1.67 -10.09 -30.71
C ASN A 471 0.49 -9.76 -31.62
N TYR A 472 0.68 -8.78 -32.50
CA TYR A 472 -0.23 -8.51 -33.60
C TYR A 472 0.53 -8.11 -34.86
N THR A 473 -0.07 -8.41 -35.99
CA THR A 473 0.47 -8.15 -37.31
C THR A 473 -0.30 -7.03 -37.99
N VAL A 474 0.44 -6.17 -38.68
CA VAL A 474 -0.12 -5.10 -39.51
C VAL A 474 0.47 -5.15 -40.92
N SER A 475 -0.27 -4.61 -41.88
CA SER A 475 0.18 -4.34 -43.23
C SER A 475 0.43 -2.85 -43.40
N LEU A 476 1.65 -2.48 -43.79
CA LEU A 476 2.12 -1.11 -44.00
C LEU A 476 1.75 -0.65 -45.42
N SER A 477 1.01 0.45 -45.50
CA SER A 477 0.42 0.90 -46.77
C SER A 477 1.40 1.53 -47.76
N ALA A 478 2.54 2.05 -47.30
CA ALA A 478 3.54 2.70 -48.15
C ALA A 478 4.94 2.70 -47.51
N PRO A 479 6.02 2.84 -48.29
CA PRO A 479 7.36 3.03 -47.74
C PRO A 479 7.41 4.25 -46.79
N GLY A 480 8.04 4.11 -45.63
CA GLY A 480 8.05 5.13 -44.60
C GLY A 480 8.53 4.63 -43.24
N SER A 481 8.61 5.55 -42.29
CA SER A 481 8.88 5.23 -40.88
C SER A 481 7.57 5.10 -40.12
N TYR A 482 7.45 3.99 -39.38
CA TYR A 482 6.29 3.65 -38.56
C TYR A 482 6.73 3.57 -37.11
N LYS A 483 6.22 4.47 -36.28
CA LYS A 483 6.47 4.49 -34.83
C LYS A 483 5.30 3.88 -34.08
N ASN A 484 5.60 3.15 -33.02
CA ASN A 484 4.58 2.48 -32.23
C ASN A 484 4.94 2.41 -30.74
N SER A 485 3.91 2.47 -29.88
CA SER A 485 4.04 2.36 -28.43
C SER A 485 2.71 1.88 -27.83
N ALA A 486 2.76 0.79 -27.07
CA ALA A 486 1.61 0.24 -26.38
C ALA A 486 1.41 0.88 -25.00
N THR A 487 0.21 0.70 -24.44
CA THR A 487 -0.16 1.10 -23.08
C THR A 487 -0.74 -0.10 -22.34
N LEU A 488 -0.18 -0.39 -21.18
CA LEU A 488 -0.76 -1.31 -20.20
C LEU A 488 -1.64 -0.53 -19.24
N ASN A 489 -2.89 -0.95 -19.07
CA ASN A 489 -3.78 -0.51 -18.01
C ASN A 489 -3.93 -1.64 -16.99
N TYR A 490 -3.94 -1.33 -15.70
CA TYR A 490 -4.08 -2.32 -14.64
C TYR A 490 -4.64 -1.67 -13.37
N LYS A 491 -4.96 -2.47 -12.37
CA LYS A 491 -5.39 -2.00 -11.04
C LYS A 491 -4.47 -2.48 -9.93
N VAL A 492 -4.40 -1.66 -8.89
CA VAL A 492 -3.91 -2.05 -7.57
C VAL A 492 -5.00 -1.71 -6.56
N GLY A 493 -5.47 -2.72 -5.83
CA GLY A 493 -6.71 -2.59 -5.08
C GLY A 493 -7.86 -2.19 -6.02
N ILE A 494 -8.42 -0.99 -5.83
CA ILE A 494 -9.45 -0.42 -6.72
C ILE A 494 -8.93 0.76 -7.57
N THR A 495 -7.64 1.09 -7.44
CA THR A 495 -7.03 2.25 -8.13
C THR A 495 -6.52 1.83 -9.49
N SER A 496 -6.86 2.60 -10.53
CA SER A 496 -6.42 2.32 -11.90
C SER A 496 -5.10 3.01 -12.22
N PHE A 497 -4.19 2.28 -12.87
CA PHE A 497 -2.89 2.75 -13.29
C PHE A 497 -2.69 2.48 -14.78
N SER A 498 -1.76 3.22 -15.38
CA SER A 498 -1.30 2.96 -16.74
C SER A 498 0.22 3.04 -16.84
N LYS A 499 0.79 2.25 -17.76
CA LYS A 499 2.21 2.25 -18.08
C LYS A 499 2.41 2.09 -19.58
N MET A 500 3.16 3.01 -20.19
CA MET A 500 3.54 2.90 -21.60
C MET A 500 4.73 1.96 -21.80
N SER A 501 4.81 1.35 -22.97
CA SER A 501 6.00 0.63 -23.42
C SER A 501 7.13 1.58 -23.83
N ASN A 502 8.29 1.02 -24.19
CA ASN A 502 9.24 1.73 -25.05
C ASN A 502 8.63 2.04 -26.43
N MET A 503 9.22 3.01 -27.12
CA MET A 503 8.88 3.33 -28.50
C MET A 503 9.66 2.43 -29.46
N THR A 504 8.98 1.88 -30.46
CA THR A 504 9.58 1.18 -31.59
C THR A 504 9.52 2.06 -32.84
N GLU A 505 10.43 1.81 -33.80
CA GLU A 505 10.43 2.47 -35.10
C GLU A 505 10.82 1.45 -36.17
N THR A 506 9.95 1.25 -37.16
CA THR A 506 10.18 0.39 -38.32
C THR A 506 10.27 1.22 -39.59
N LEU A 507 11.40 1.14 -40.28
CA LEU A 507 11.55 1.68 -41.63
C LEU A 507 11.13 0.63 -42.67
N TYR A 508 10.03 0.89 -43.39
CA TYR A 508 9.63 0.12 -44.54
C TYR A 508 10.18 0.74 -45.82
N ASP A 509 11.07 0.02 -46.51
CA ASP A 509 11.59 0.41 -47.82
C ASP A 509 11.71 -0.82 -48.73
N PRO A 510 10.74 -1.07 -49.63
CA PRO A 510 10.77 -2.24 -50.50
C PRO A 510 11.92 -2.22 -51.52
N ASN A 511 12.58 -1.07 -51.71
CA ASN A 511 13.70 -0.93 -52.65
C ASN A 511 15.07 -1.07 -51.97
N GLY A 512 15.12 -1.19 -50.63
CA GLY A 512 16.36 -1.47 -49.89
C GLY A 512 17.42 -0.35 -49.94
N GLN A 513 17.06 0.88 -50.27
CA GLN A 513 18.01 2.00 -50.41
C GLN A 513 18.25 2.78 -49.11
N GLY A 514 17.46 2.55 -48.05
CA GLY A 514 17.57 3.26 -46.77
C GLY A 514 18.62 2.76 -45.77
N GLY A 515 19.40 1.71 -46.06
CA GLY A 515 20.30 1.06 -45.08
C GLY A 515 21.77 1.50 -45.07
N ALA A 516 22.24 2.35 -45.99
CA ALA A 516 23.64 2.72 -46.11
C ALA A 516 23.87 4.21 -45.83
N GLY A 517 23.94 4.58 -44.55
CA GLY A 517 24.12 5.96 -44.12
C GLY A 517 24.96 6.11 -42.86
N GLY A 518 26.24 5.70 -42.90
CA GLY A 518 27.20 6.05 -41.86
C GLY A 518 28.62 5.52 -42.07
N GLY A 519 29.56 6.39 -42.45
CA GLY A 519 30.98 6.24 -42.10
C GLY A 519 32.03 6.28 -43.22
N GLY A 520 32.49 7.48 -43.56
CA GLY A 520 33.92 7.83 -43.68
C GLY A 520 34.77 7.27 -44.83
N GLY A 521 35.17 8.16 -45.76
CA GLY A 521 36.23 7.89 -46.75
C GLY A 521 36.78 9.15 -47.43
N GLY A 522 36.86 10.28 -46.72
CA GLY A 522 37.50 11.50 -47.22
C GLY A 522 38.97 11.55 -46.82
N SER A 523 39.86 11.04 -47.67
CA SER A 523 41.30 11.29 -47.58
C SER A 523 41.59 12.69 -48.12
N SER A 524 42.04 13.60 -47.25
CA SER A 524 42.83 14.74 -47.68
C SER A 524 43.95 14.97 -46.67
N SER A 525 45.16 14.87 -47.21
CA SER A 525 46.43 15.02 -46.56
C SER A 525 46.80 16.50 -46.38
N GLY A 526 47.48 16.81 -45.29
CA GLY A 526 48.45 17.89 -45.23
C GLY A 526 48.23 18.92 -44.12
N GLY A 527 49.20 19.01 -43.20
CA GLY A 527 49.52 20.28 -42.53
C GLY A 527 49.76 20.21 -41.04
N ALA A 528 51.02 19.99 -40.66
CA ALA A 528 51.60 19.95 -39.32
C ALA A 528 51.36 21.17 -38.40
N GLY A 529 51.44 20.92 -37.09
CA GLY A 529 51.68 21.91 -36.01
C GLY A 529 50.78 21.64 -34.80
N GLY A 530 51.16 20.81 -33.83
CA GLY A 530 52.15 21.12 -32.81
C GLY A 530 51.44 21.35 -31.47
N VAL A 531 51.28 20.29 -30.65
CA VAL A 531 50.75 20.37 -29.28
C VAL A 531 51.87 20.03 -28.31
N GLY A 532 52.16 20.97 -27.42
CA GLY A 532 52.92 20.73 -26.21
C GLY A 532 52.44 21.69 -25.13
N CYS A 533 51.70 21.18 -24.15
CA CYS A 533 51.62 21.72 -22.79
C CYS A 533 50.92 20.71 -21.88
N SER A 534 51.73 20.01 -21.09
CA SER A 534 51.30 19.29 -19.89
C SER A 534 51.79 20.08 -18.67
N GLY A 535 50.88 20.21 -17.69
CA GLY A 535 51.20 20.24 -16.26
C GLY A 535 51.78 21.53 -15.68
N SER A 536 51.03 22.17 -14.78
CA SER A 536 51.52 22.51 -13.44
C SER A 536 50.47 23.25 -12.61
N SER A 537 50.16 22.70 -11.44
CA SER A 537 50.05 23.42 -10.17
C SER A 537 49.90 22.33 -9.10
N THR A 538 50.82 22.22 -8.15
CA THR A 538 50.76 22.98 -6.91
C THR A 538 52.07 22.79 -6.13
N GLY A 539 52.52 23.85 -5.45
CA GLY A 539 53.53 23.75 -4.40
C GLY A 539 54.30 25.05 -4.18
N GLY A 540 54.26 25.58 -2.96
CA GLY A 540 55.37 26.39 -2.42
C GLY A 540 55.05 27.80 -1.94
N SER A 541 54.54 27.88 -0.70
CA SER A 541 54.97 28.77 0.40
C SER A 541 55.70 30.10 0.13
N GLY A 542 55.18 31.17 0.77
CA GLY A 542 55.94 31.98 1.73
C GLY A 542 56.42 33.36 1.29
N GLY A 543 56.10 34.39 2.08
CA GLY A 543 56.89 35.63 2.13
C GLY A 543 56.11 36.94 2.18
N SER A 544 55.92 37.43 3.41
CA SER A 544 55.78 38.83 3.87
C SER A 544 55.99 39.97 2.87
N ALA A 545 55.17 41.03 2.95
CA ALA A 545 55.48 42.26 3.71
C ALA A 545 54.53 43.42 3.35
N SER A 546 54.42 44.33 4.34
CA SER A 546 53.74 45.63 4.41
C SER A 546 52.21 45.64 4.42
#